data_AF-A0AAV0MHI5-F1
#
_entry.id   AF-A0AAV0MHI5-F1
#
_cell.length_a   1.000
_cell.length_b   1.000
_cell.length_c   1.000
_cell.angle_alpha   90.00
_cell.angle_beta   90.00
_cell.angle_gamma   90.00
#
_symmetry.space_group_name_H-M   'P 1'
#
loop_
_entity.id
_entity.type
_entity.pdbx_description
1 polymer ?
#
loop_
_entity_poly.entity_id
_entity_poly.type
_entity_poly.pdbx_seq_one_letter_code
_entity_poly.pdbx_strand_id
1 'polypeptide(L)'
;MERRLHPLQLQRHARRLLYASLSHCSNTDLRAASTLHDCLSNLDNAAEEICGSLKQMRQRGATRASGEAFRFQMSNVQTWMSVALTNEETCTKGVQGVGGGMAVYARAAEAKNYTSIALALAKRRPRTYNLLIFY
;
A
#
# COMPACT_ATOMS: atom_id res chain seq x y z
N MET A 1 3.49 25.53 20.03
CA MET A 1 3.05 24.69 18.89
C MET A 1 4.08 23.59 18.67
N GLU A 2 3.94 22.47 19.37
CA GLU A 2 4.79 21.30 19.14
C GLU A 2 4.36 20.63 17.84
N ARG A 3 5.25 20.64 16.83
CA ARG A 3 5.08 19.78 15.66
C ARG A 3 5.21 18.35 16.14
N ARG A 4 4.10 17.68 16.45
CA ARG A 4 4.12 16.22 16.62
C ARG A 4 4.60 15.63 15.30
N LEU A 5 5.84 15.13 15.28
CA LEU A 5 6.33 14.33 14.17
C LEU A 5 5.37 13.16 13.99
N HIS A 6 4.75 13.05 12.81
CA HIS A 6 3.92 11.90 12.49
C HIS A 6 4.79 10.63 12.61
N PRO A 7 4.33 9.53 13.22
CA PRO A 7 5.15 8.33 13.43
C PRO A 7 5.82 7.81 12.14
N LEU A 8 5.14 7.95 11.00
CA LEU A 8 5.66 7.64 9.66
C LEU A 8 6.84 8.53 9.25
N GLN A 9 6.85 9.81 9.65
CA GLN A 9 7.96 10.74 9.36
C GLN A 9 9.22 10.41 10.17
N LEU A 10 9.03 9.93 11.40
CA LEU A 10 10.12 9.45 12.25
C LEU A 10 10.72 8.14 11.69
N GLN A 11 9.89 7.20 11.23
CA GLN A 11 10.35 5.99 10.55
C GLN A 11 11.11 6.29 9.24
N ARG A 12 10.63 7.25 8.45
CA ARG A 12 11.32 7.72 7.25
C ARG A 12 12.70 8.30 7.56
N HIS A 13 12.84 9.07 8.63
CA HIS A 13 14.14 9.61 9.07
C HIS A 13 15.09 8.50 9.54
N ALA A 14 14.63 7.59 10.39
CA ALA A 14 15.44 6.47 10.88
C ALA A 14 15.94 5.58 9.72
N ARG A 15 15.10 5.34 8.70
CA ARG A 15 15.50 4.63 7.47
C ARG A 15 16.59 5.35 6.68
N ARG A 16 16.50 6.68 6.54
CA ARG A 16 17.53 7.47 5.84
C ARG A 16 18.87 7.40 6.56
N LEU A 17 18.85 7.43 7.90
CA LEU A 17 20.06 7.28 8.71
C LEU A 17 20.67 5.88 8.56
N LEU A 18 19.84 4.83 8.55
CA LEU A 18 20.30 3.46 8.29
C LEU A 18 20.98 3.32 6.91
N TYR A 19 20.40 3.91 5.86
CA TYR A 19 21.00 3.93 4.53
C TYR A 19 22.35 4.66 4.51
N ALA A 20 22.45 5.79 5.20
CA ALA A 20 23.70 6.54 5.32
C ALA A 20 24.81 5.74 6.03
N SER A 21 24.49 4.90 7.01
CA SER A 21 25.48 4.03 7.67
C SER A 21 25.97 2.90 6.76
N LEU A 22 25.14 2.42 5.84
CA LEU A 22 25.51 1.37 4.87
C LEU A 22 26.45 1.86 3.77
N SER A 23 26.63 3.19 3.63
CA SER A 23 27.59 3.81 2.69
C SER A 23 29.06 3.39 2.88
N HIS A 24 29.39 2.77 4.02
CA HIS A 24 30.71 2.22 4.33
C HIS A 24 30.89 0.74 3.94
N CYS A 25 29.89 0.12 3.29
CA CYS A 25 29.92 -1.29 2.87
C CYS A 25 30.27 -1.46 1.38
N SER A 26 30.46 -2.71 0.93
CA SER A 26 30.85 -3.02 -0.46
C SER A 26 29.78 -2.59 -1.48
N ASN A 27 30.14 -2.43 -2.76
CA ASN A 27 29.19 -2.04 -3.82
C ASN A 27 27.98 -3.00 -3.95
N THR A 28 28.16 -4.29 -3.66
CA THR A 28 27.07 -5.27 -3.63
C THR A 28 26.14 -5.05 -2.44
N ASP A 29 26.69 -4.68 -1.28
CA ASP A 29 25.92 -4.34 -0.09
C ASP A 29 25.15 -3.02 -0.29
N LEU A 30 25.73 -2.04 -0.97
CA LEU A 30 25.06 -0.78 -1.32
C LEU A 30 23.87 -1.01 -2.24
N ARG A 31 24.03 -1.83 -3.28
CA ARG A 31 22.93 -2.17 -4.18
C ARG A 31 21.83 -2.93 -3.43
N ALA A 32 22.19 -3.93 -2.63
CA ALA A 32 21.23 -4.66 -1.80
C ALA A 32 20.48 -3.72 -0.84
N ALA A 33 21.20 -2.82 -0.16
CA ALA A 33 20.63 -1.82 0.73
C ALA A 33 19.66 -0.88 0.01
N SER A 34 20.02 -0.38 -1.18
CA SER A 34 19.14 0.46 -2.00
C SER A 34 17.88 -0.28 -2.40
N THR A 35 18.00 -1.51 -2.90
CA THR A 35 16.84 -2.31 -3.31
C THR A 35 15.90 -2.61 -2.14
N LEU A 36 16.47 -2.93 -0.96
CA LEU A 36 15.69 -3.10 0.26
C LEU A 36 15.00 -1.79 0.65
N HIS A 37 15.69 -0.65 0.58
CA HIS A 37 15.12 0.67 0.85
C HIS A 37 13.94 1.00 -0.08
N ASP A 38 14.08 0.74 -1.38
CA ASP A 38 13.04 0.99 -2.37
C ASP A 38 11.80 0.12 -2.12
N CYS A 39 12.00 -1.17 -1.81
CA CYS A 39 10.93 -2.09 -1.44
C CYS A 39 10.18 -1.59 -0.19
N LEU A 40 10.96 -1.19 0.81
CA LEU A 40 10.48 -0.63 2.05
C LEU A 40 9.67 0.67 1.82
N SER A 41 10.07 1.53 0.89
CA SER A 41 9.31 2.72 0.47
C SER A 41 8.01 2.35 -0.26
N ASN A 42 8.03 1.32 -1.11
CA ASN A 42 6.82 0.84 -1.77
C ASN A 42 5.79 0.32 -0.77
N LEU A 43 6.22 -0.38 0.29
CA LEU A 43 5.31 -0.83 1.35
C LEU A 43 4.72 0.34 2.16
N ASP A 44 5.48 1.41 2.39
CA ASP A 44 4.95 2.63 3.02
C ASP A 44 3.85 3.26 2.14
N ASN A 45 4.10 3.37 0.83
CA ASN A 45 3.12 3.89 -0.12
C ASN A 45 1.86 3.00 -0.15
N ALA A 46 2.02 1.67 -0.18
CA ALA A 46 0.90 0.73 -0.11
C ALA A 46 0.06 0.93 1.16
N ALA A 47 0.70 1.14 2.31
CA ALA A 47 0.01 1.41 3.56
C ALA A 47 -0.79 2.73 3.52
N GLU A 48 -0.25 3.78 2.89
CA GLU A 48 -0.96 5.05 2.68
C GLU A 48 -2.23 4.86 1.82
N GLU A 49 -2.13 4.12 0.72
CA GLU A 49 -3.26 3.81 -0.18
C GLU A 49 -4.35 2.98 0.51
N ILE A 50 -3.94 1.99 1.31
CA ILE A 50 -4.87 1.18 2.13
C ILE A 50 -5.56 2.06 3.18
N CYS A 51 -4.82 2.94 3.86
CA CYS A 51 -5.40 3.87 4.82
C CYS A 51 -6.37 4.86 4.16
N GLY A 52 -6.05 5.36 2.97
CA GLY A 52 -6.95 6.16 2.15
C GLY A 52 -8.25 5.41 1.85
N SER A 53 -8.14 4.16 1.41
CA SER A 53 -9.26 3.26 1.12
C SER A 53 -10.17 3.08 2.34
N LEU A 54 -9.59 2.83 3.52
CA LEU A 54 -10.34 2.71 4.77
C LEU A 54 -11.05 4.01 5.15
N LYS A 55 -10.39 5.17 4.97
CA LYS A 55 -11.00 6.48 5.22
C LYS A 55 -12.20 6.72 4.31
N GLN A 56 -12.09 6.38 3.02
CA GLN A 56 -13.18 6.48 2.06
C GLN A 56 -14.38 5.59 2.43
N MET A 57 -14.11 4.38 2.94
CA MET A 57 -15.16 3.48 3.44
C MET A 57 -15.83 4.00 4.72
N ARG A 58 -15.09 4.66 5.62
CA ARG A 58 -15.62 5.21 6.89
C ARG A 58 -16.46 6.48 6.73
N GLN A 59 -16.24 7.25 5.65
CA GLN A 59 -17.03 8.47 5.36
C GLN A 59 -18.54 8.21 5.17
N ARG A 60 -18.96 6.94 5.11
CA ARG A 60 -20.36 6.48 5.09
C ARG A 60 -21.20 6.89 6.30
N GLY A 61 -20.57 7.21 7.45
CA GLY A 61 -21.29 7.58 8.66
C GLY A 61 -21.95 8.97 8.65
N ALA A 62 -21.63 9.83 7.66
CA ALA A 62 -21.96 11.26 7.74
C ALA A 62 -23.13 11.71 6.84
N THR A 63 -23.44 11.01 5.74
CA THR A 63 -24.45 11.48 4.80
C THR A 63 -25.20 10.32 4.15
N ARG A 64 -26.52 10.49 3.95
CA ARG A 64 -27.38 9.67 3.09
C ARG A 64 -26.93 9.81 1.63
N ALA A 65 -25.73 9.34 1.32
CA ALA A 65 -25.12 9.48 0.01
C ALA A 65 -25.97 8.72 -1.02
N SER A 66 -26.30 9.38 -2.12
CA SER A 66 -26.97 8.75 -3.26
C SER A 66 -26.19 7.52 -3.73
N GLY A 67 -26.86 6.58 -4.42
CA GLY A 67 -26.20 5.40 -4.97
C GLY A 67 -25.02 5.75 -5.90
N GLU A 68 -25.05 6.90 -6.54
CA GLU A 68 -23.96 7.42 -7.37
C GLU A 68 -22.76 7.89 -6.55
N ALA A 69 -22.98 8.67 -5.48
CA ALA A 69 -21.93 9.06 -4.57
C ALA A 69 -21.25 7.82 -3.94
N PHE A 70 -22.03 6.81 -3.56
CA PHE A 70 -21.50 5.53 -3.10
C PHE A 70 -20.63 4.84 -4.15
N ARG A 71 -21.07 4.79 -5.41
CA ARG A 71 -20.31 4.19 -6.52
C ARG A 71 -18.98 4.91 -6.73
N PHE A 72 -18.99 6.24 -6.69
CA PHE A 72 -17.77 7.05 -6.83
C PHE A 72 -16.79 6.83 -5.67
N GLN A 73 -17.30 6.78 -4.43
CA GLN A 73 -16.46 6.43 -3.27
C GLN A 73 -15.87 5.03 -3.42
N MET A 74 -16.66 4.08 -3.91
CA MET A 74 -16.21 2.70 -4.10
C MET A 74 -15.18 2.59 -5.23
N SER A 75 -15.27 3.40 -6.29
CA SER A 75 -14.23 3.45 -7.32
C SER A 75 -12.91 3.97 -6.76
N ASN A 76 -12.91 4.96 -5.87
CA ASN A 76 -11.68 5.42 -5.21
C ASN A 76 -11.04 4.31 -4.37
N VAL A 77 -11.83 3.55 -3.61
CA VAL A 77 -11.36 2.39 -2.85
C VAL A 77 -10.71 1.36 -3.79
N GLN A 78 -11.36 1.05 -4.92
CA GLN A 78 -10.81 0.08 -5.88
C GLN A 78 -9.51 0.57 -6.52
N THR A 79 -9.41 1.86 -6.85
CA THR A 79 -8.19 2.47 -7.41
C THR A 79 -7.04 2.38 -6.41
N TRP A 80 -7.21 2.91 -5.21
CA TRP A 80 -6.15 2.94 -4.20
C TRP A 80 -5.71 1.53 -3.78
N MET A 81 -6.64 0.60 -3.60
CA MET A 81 -6.29 -0.81 -3.34
C MET A 81 -5.53 -1.45 -4.52
N SER A 82 -5.81 -1.06 -5.77
CA SER A 82 -5.04 -1.54 -6.93
C SER A 82 -3.63 -0.96 -6.95
N VAL A 83 -3.46 0.32 -6.59
CA VAL A 83 -2.13 0.95 -6.45
C VAL A 83 -1.32 0.30 -5.32
N ALA A 84 -1.94 0.03 -4.17
CA ALA A 84 -1.31 -0.70 -3.07
C ALA A 84 -0.77 -2.05 -3.53
N LEU A 85 -1.58 -2.81 -4.28
CA LEU A 85 -1.19 -4.10 -4.81
C LEU A 85 0.00 -4.00 -5.78
N THR A 86 0.01 -2.98 -6.65
CA THR A 86 1.13 -2.72 -7.56
C THR A 86 2.42 -2.38 -6.81
N ASN A 87 2.35 -1.61 -5.73
CA ASN A 87 3.50 -1.29 -4.90
C ASN A 87 4.07 -2.55 -4.21
N GLU A 88 3.20 -3.38 -3.64
CA GLU A 88 3.58 -4.66 -3.03
C GLU A 88 4.20 -5.62 -4.06
N GLU A 89 3.62 -5.70 -5.27
CA GLU A 89 4.16 -6.49 -6.37
C GLU A 89 5.55 -6.00 -6.80
N THR A 90 5.72 -4.69 -6.97
CA THR A 90 7.00 -4.06 -7.32
C THR A 90 8.07 -4.38 -6.27
N CYS A 91 7.72 -4.27 -4.98
CA CYS A 91 8.58 -4.64 -3.86
C CYS A 91 9.01 -6.11 -3.94
N THR A 92 8.06 -7.05 -4.07
CA THR A 92 8.38 -8.48 -4.14
C THR A 92 9.27 -8.85 -5.34
N LYS A 93 9.08 -8.21 -6.50
CA LYS A 93 9.95 -8.40 -7.67
C LYS A 93 11.34 -7.81 -7.46
N GLY A 94 11.41 -6.65 -6.81
CA GLY A 94 12.68 -5.95 -6.57
C GLY A 94 13.63 -6.70 -5.64
N VAL A 95 13.13 -7.35 -4.60
CA VAL A 95 14.00 -8.03 -3.60
C VAL A 95 14.30 -9.51 -3.91
N GLN A 96 13.78 -10.07 -4.99
CA GLN A 96 14.12 -11.43 -5.41
C GLN A 96 15.62 -11.53 -5.72
N GLY A 97 16.30 -12.48 -5.08
CA GLY A 97 17.75 -12.69 -5.27
C GLY A 97 18.64 -11.67 -4.55
N VAL A 98 18.08 -10.77 -3.73
CA VAL A 98 18.85 -9.84 -2.90
C VAL A 98 19.24 -10.50 -1.58
N GLY A 99 20.53 -10.46 -1.23
CA GLY A 99 21.03 -10.95 0.07
C GLY A 99 20.29 -10.26 1.23
N GLY A 100 19.71 -11.05 2.14
CA GLY A 100 18.91 -10.54 3.26
C GLY A 100 17.47 -10.12 2.90
N GLY A 101 17.06 -10.20 1.63
CA GLY A 101 15.73 -9.79 1.15
C GLY A 101 14.57 -10.73 1.49
N MET A 102 14.86 -11.96 1.94
CA MET A 102 13.82 -12.98 2.20
C MET A 102 12.77 -12.56 3.23
N ALA A 103 13.18 -11.88 4.31
CA ALA A 103 12.26 -11.41 5.32
C ALA A 103 11.32 -10.31 4.79
N VAL A 104 11.86 -9.37 3.99
CA VAL A 104 11.08 -8.31 3.34
C VAL A 104 10.14 -8.91 2.28
N TYR A 105 10.63 -9.86 1.50
CA TYR A 105 9.85 -10.59 0.51
C TYR A 105 8.63 -11.28 1.14
N ALA A 106 8.84 -12.02 2.24
CA ALA A 106 7.76 -12.73 2.92
C ALA A 106 6.65 -11.78 3.40
N ARG A 107 7.03 -10.64 3.99
CA ARG A 107 6.08 -9.61 4.45
C ARG A 107 5.36 -8.93 3.29
N ALA A 108 6.07 -8.61 2.22
CA ALA A 108 5.46 -7.99 1.04
C ALA A 108 4.49 -8.96 0.32
N ALA A 109 4.83 -10.25 0.26
CA ALA A 109 3.97 -11.28 -0.30
C ALA A 109 2.70 -11.51 0.54
N GLU A 110 2.83 -11.50 1.87
CA GLU A 110 1.71 -11.56 2.80
C GLU A 110 0.76 -10.36 2.62
N ALA A 111 1.31 -9.13 2.58
CA ALA A 111 0.54 -7.91 2.33
C ALA A 111 -0.21 -7.99 0.98
N LYS A 112 0.48 -8.39 -0.09
CA LYS A 112 -0.11 -8.62 -1.43
C LYS A 112 -1.32 -9.55 -1.41
N ASN A 113 -1.26 -10.63 -0.63
CA ASN A 113 -2.37 -11.56 -0.51
C ASN A 113 -3.59 -10.90 0.16
N TYR A 114 -3.39 -10.18 1.27
CA TYR A 114 -4.47 -9.46 1.94
C TYR A 114 -5.08 -8.37 1.06
N THR A 115 -4.25 -7.58 0.38
CA THR A 115 -4.69 -6.53 -0.55
C THR A 115 -5.51 -7.11 -1.70
N SER A 116 -5.07 -8.25 -2.27
CA SER A 116 -5.82 -8.95 -3.32
C SER A 116 -7.20 -9.44 -2.87
N ILE A 117 -7.27 -10.04 -1.67
CA ILE A 117 -8.54 -10.50 -1.08
C ILE A 117 -9.47 -9.31 -0.86
N ALA A 118 -8.97 -8.23 -0.24
CA ALA A 118 -9.75 -7.04 0.03
C ALA A 118 -10.24 -6.37 -1.27
N LEU A 119 -9.41 -6.31 -2.31
CA LEU A 119 -9.79 -5.78 -3.61
C LEU A 119 -10.87 -6.64 -4.30
N ALA A 120 -10.77 -7.96 -4.19
CA ALA A 120 -11.81 -8.87 -4.72
C ALA A 120 -13.16 -8.62 -4.03
N LEU A 121 -13.17 -8.43 -2.71
CA LEU A 121 -14.36 -8.06 -1.96
C LEU A 121 -14.88 -6.67 -2.37
N ALA A 122 -14.00 -5.70 -2.56
CA ALA A 122 -14.34 -4.35 -2.97
C ALA A 122 -14.96 -4.28 -4.38
N LYS A 123 -14.55 -5.20 -5.27
CA LYS A 123 -15.10 -5.33 -6.62
C LYS A 123 -16.43 -6.07 -6.65
N ARG A 124 -16.76 -6.84 -5.60
CA ARG A 124 -17.99 -7.61 -5.53
C ARG A 124 -19.18 -6.66 -5.35
N ARG A 125 -19.92 -6.41 -6.43
CA ARG A 125 -21.17 -5.64 -6.38
C ARG A 125 -22.20 -6.35 -5.49
N PRO A 126 -22.97 -5.63 -4.65
CA PRO A 126 -24.13 -6.21 -3.99
C PRO A 126 -25.10 -6.72 -5.06
N ARG A 127 -25.49 -8.00 -4.98
CA ARG A 127 -26.49 -8.64 -5.86
C ARG A 127 -27.92 -8.07 -5.70
N THR A 128 -28.10 -6.99 -4.94
CA THR A 128 -29.41 -6.45 -4.54
C THR A 128 -29.67 -5.07 -5.10
N TYR A 129 -29.28 -4.82 -6.34
CA TYR A 129 -29.91 -3.80 -7.19
C TYR A 129 -30.11 -4.42 -8.56
N ASN A 130 -31.36 -4.81 -8.79
CA ASN A 130 -32.05 -5.19 -10.02
C ASN A 130 -31.25 -5.35 -11.32
N LEU A 131 -31.60 -6.43 -12.04
CA LEU A 131 -31.63 -6.47 -13.50
C LEU A 131 -32.01 -5.10 -14.07
N LEU A 132 -31.42 -4.75 -15.23
CA LEU A 132 -31.56 -3.48 -15.96
C LEU A 132 -30.64 -2.42 -15.35
N ILE A 133 -29.45 -2.22 -15.92
CA ILE A 133 -29.07 -1.08 -16.77
C ILE A 133 -27.53 -1.25 -16.96
N PHE A 134 -26.87 -1.36 -18.11
CA PHE A 134 -27.13 -1.13 -19.54
C PHE A 134 -26.39 -2.22 -20.37
N TYR A 135 -26.88 -2.47 -21.58
CA TYR A 135 -26.12 -3.02 -22.71
C TYR A 135 -24.84 -2.21 -23.00
#